data_AF-A0A7M2WYF4-F1
#
_entry.id   AF-A0A7M2WYF4-F1
#
_cell.length_a   1.000
_cell.length_b   1.000
_cell.length_c   1.000
_cell.angle_alpha   90.00
_cell.angle_beta   90.00
_cell.angle_gamma   90.00
#
_symmetry.space_group_name_H-M   'P 1'
#
loop_
_entity.id
_entity.type
_entity.pdbx_description
1 polymer ?
#
loop_
_entity_poly.entity_id
_entity_poly.type
_entity_poly.pdbx_seq_one_letter_code
_entity_poly.pdbx_strand_id
1 'polypeptide(L)'
;MKLLIGVPMCLIGPFFLTLIAFSFDIRFRTRTLPSFFTVFVLLCLVVIPMLMWLERRSRGKFLEDSLAGEDSRYSSYGEYELRSTGFVWTLYTEIALLGPRLLWSAFDWWQGRSGADSPIRGIAAELALELFEAGEGRQIAELIRPDRPTSALFPALKYLIWREWADISAKRDRVWLCTPAKQKIEAMFVRIRRAASLDP
;
A
#
# COMPACT_ATOMS: atom_id res chain seq x y z
N MET A 1 -4.03 17.96 -10.41
CA MET A 1 -2.87 18.40 -9.61
C MET A 1 -1.97 17.25 -9.16
N LYS A 2 -2.50 16.14 -8.62
CA LYS A 2 -1.66 15.01 -8.14
C LYS A 2 -0.67 14.44 -9.18
N LEU A 3 -1.08 14.34 -10.46
CA LEU A 3 -0.18 13.90 -11.55
C LEU A 3 1.00 14.85 -11.79
N LEU A 4 0.75 16.17 -11.74
CA LEU A 4 1.79 17.19 -11.96
C LEU A 4 2.89 17.14 -10.89
N ILE A 5 2.57 16.68 -9.68
CA ILE A 5 3.52 16.52 -8.57
C ILE A 5 4.14 15.11 -8.58
N GLY A 6 3.35 14.08 -8.89
CA GLY A 6 3.81 12.69 -8.87
C GLY A 6 4.91 12.40 -9.89
N VAL A 7 4.77 12.90 -11.12
CA VAL A 7 5.77 12.70 -12.20
C VAL A 7 7.16 13.22 -11.81
N PRO A 8 7.35 14.50 -11.40
CA PRO A 8 8.66 14.97 -10.98
C PRO A 8 9.16 14.28 -9.71
N MET A 9 8.28 13.87 -8.78
CA MET A 9 8.70 13.10 -7.61
C MET A 9 9.29 11.73 -7.98
N CYS A 10 8.80 11.07 -9.05
CA CYS A 10 9.40 9.81 -9.52
C CYS A 10 10.85 9.97 -10.01
N LEU A 11 11.28 11.19 -10.35
CA LEU A 11 12.64 11.46 -10.83
C LEU A 11 13.66 11.56 -9.68
N ILE A 12 13.21 11.72 -8.44
CA ILE A 12 14.08 11.86 -7.27
C ILE A 12 14.98 10.63 -7.11
N GLY A 13 14.40 9.42 -7.18
CA GLY A 13 15.15 8.17 -7.06
C GLY A 13 16.30 8.06 -8.07
N PRO A 14 16.00 8.07 -9.39
CA PRO A 14 17.02 8.04 -10.44
C PRO A 14 18.06 9.17 -10.33
N PHE A 15 17.65 10.36 -9.91
CA PHE A 15 18.55 11.51 -9.75
C PHE A 15 19.64 11.24 -8.70
N PHE A 16 19.25 10.78 -7.51
CA PHE A 16 20.22 10.42 -6.45
C PHE A 16 21.14 9.28 -6.88
N LEU A 17 20.63 8.25 -7.56
CA LEU A 17 21.48 7.16 -8.08
C LEU A 17 22.48 7.66 -9.13
N THR A 18 22.08 8.62 -9.96
CA THR A 18 22.98 9.25 -10.93
C THR A 18 24.10 9.99 -10.22
N LEU A 19 23.78 10.75 -9.16
CA LEU A 19 24.79 11.44 -8.33
C LEU A 19 25.76 10.45 -7.67
N ILE A 20 25.26 9.32 -7.17
CA ILE A 20 26.09 8.27 -6.58
C ILE A 20 27.03 7.66 -7.65
N ALA A 21 26.50 7.31 -8.82
CA ALA A 21 27.29 6.77 -9.93
C ALA A 21 28.41 7.73 -10.37
N PHE A 22 28.09 9.01 -10.52
CA PHE A 22 29.08 10.04 -10.85
C PHE A 22 30.10 10.28 -9.74
N SER A 23 29.69 10.20 -8.48
CA SER A 23 30.62 10.31 -7.35
C SER A 23 31.65 9.19 -7.35
N PHE A 24 31.23 7.97 -7.69
CA PHE A 24 32.16 6.85 -7.88
C PHE A 24 33.09 7.06 -9.05
N ASP A 25 32.60 7.56 -10.18
CA ASP A 25 33.41 7.82 -11.36
C ASP A 25 34.54 8.83 -11.10
N ILE A 26 34.20 9.93 -10.41
CA ILE A 26 35.15 10.95 -9.99
C ILE A 26 36.18 10.34 -9.04
N ARG A 27 35.75 9.48 -8.10
CA ARG A 27 36.63 8.85 -7.11
C ARG A 27 37.58 7.83 -7.74
N PHE A 28 37.12 7.06 -8.72
CA PHE A 28 37.92 6.03 -9.39
C PHE A 28 38.66 6.54 -10.64
N ARG A 29 38.44 7.81 -11.03
CA ARG A 29 39.05 8.45 -12.21
C ARG A 29 38.84 7.67 -13.51
N THR A 30 37.79 6.88 -13.58
CA THR A 30 37.38 6.14 -14.77
C THR A 30 36.79 7.14 -15.75
N ARG A 31 37.55 7.69 -16.70
CA ARG A 31 37.01 8.67 -17.68
C ARG A 31 36.08 8.04 -18.74
N THR A 32 35.32 7.03 -18.37
CA THR A 32 34.58 6.13 -19.27
C THR A 32 33.08 6.27 -19.15
N LEU A 33 32.55 6.93 -18.10
CA LEU A 33 31.10 7.08 -18.02
C LEU A 33 30.56 8.01 -19.11
N PRO A 34 29.41 7.68 -19.70
CA PRO A 34 28.72 8.56 -20.63
C PRO A 34 28.23 9.83 -19.91
N SER A 35 27.70 10.78 -20.68
CA SER A 35 27.22 12.05 -20.12
C SER A 35 26.23 11.85 -18.96
N PHE A 36 26.19 12.79 -18.01
CA PHE A 36 25.27 12.74 -16.87
C PHE A 36 23.83 12.48 -17.28
N PHE A 37 23.39 13.17 -18.33
CA PHE A 37 22.05 13.03 -18.87
C PHE A 37 21.78 11.62 -19.42
N THR A 38 22.77 11.01 -20.09
CA THR A 38 22.66 9.64 -20.60
C THR A 38 22.49 8.63 -19.46
N VAL A 39 23.30 8.72 -18.41
CA VAL A 39 23.19 7.84 -17.23
C VAL A 39 21.84 8.04 -16.53
N PHE A 40 21.42 9.30 -16.35
CA PHE A 40 20.15 9.64 -15.71
C PHE A 40 18.95 9.06 -16.47
N VAL A 41 18.90 9.21 -17.79
CA VAL A 41 17.81 8.67 -18.62
C VAL A 41 17.79 7.14 -18.54
N LEU A 42 18.96 6.50 -18.60
CA LEU A 42 19.05 5.04 -18.48
C LEU A 42 18.57 4.55 -17.11
N LEU A 43 18.95 5.24 -16.02
CA LEU A 43 18.45 4.95 -14.69
C LEU A 43 16.94 5.18 -14.59
N CYS A 44 16.38 6.24 -15.19
CA CYS A 44 14.93 6.44 -15.22
C CYS A 44 14.19 5.25 -15.86
N LEU A 45 14.70 4.72 -16.97
CA LEU A 45 14.10 3.57 -17.66
C LEU A 45 14.08 2.28 -16.84
N VAL A 46 15.01 2.14 -15.88
CA VAL A 46 15.11 0.93 -15.04
C VAL A 46 14.45 1.13 -13.68
N VAL A 47 14.79 2.23 -13.00
CA VAL A 47 14.41 2.51 -11.62
C VAL A 47 12.94 2.87 -11.51
N ILE A 48 12.38 3.65 -12.44
CA ILE A 48 10.96 4.05 -12.35
C ILE A 48 10.04 2.83 -12.47
N PRO A 49 10.17 1.93 -13.48
CA PRO A 49 9.37 0.71 -13.53
C PRO A 49 9.56 -0.18 -12.31
N MET A 50 10.79 -0.30 -11.80
CA MET A 50 11.09 -1.07 -10.61
C MET A 50 10.37 -0.51 -9.36
N LEU A 51 10.42 0.81 -9.15
CA LEU A 51 9.73 1.47 -8.04
C LEU A 51 8.20 1.35 -8.17
N MET A 52 7.66 1.50 -9.39
CA MET A 52 6.22 1.31 -9.64
C MET A 52 5.77 -0.12 -9.35
N TRP A 53 6.60 -1.11 -9.72
CA TRP A 53 6.35 -2.52 -9.42
C TRP A 53 6.43 -2.80 -7.92
N LEU A 54 7.44 -2.25 -7.23
CA LEU A 54 7.63 -2.41 -5.80
C LEU A 54 6.49 -1.80 -5.00
N GLU A 55 6.04 -0.60 -5.36
CA GLU A 55 4.86 0.05 -4.75
C GLU A 55 3.59 -0.79 -4.96
N ARG A 56 3.40 -1.33 -6.18
CA ARG A 56 2.26 -2.22 -6.45
C ARG A 56 2.30 -3.50 -5.60
N ARG A 57 3.49 -4.01 -5.32
CA ARG A 57 3.68 -5.21 -4.49
C ARG A 57 3.49 -4.92 -3.00
N SER A 58 4.05 -3.82 -2.49
CA SER A 58 4.00 -3.44 -1.07
C SER A 58 2.66 -2.80 -0.67
N ARG A 59 1.87 -2.31 -1.64
CA ARG A 59 0.59 -1.63 -1.41
C ARG A 59 0.72 -0.48 -0.39
N GLY A 60 1.84 0.23 -0.42
CA GLY A 60 2.14 1.35 0.48
C GLY A 60 2.64 0.96 1.88
N LYS A 61 2.91 -0.33 2.14
CA LYS A 61 3.38 -0.84 3.45
C LYS A 61 4.87 -1.14 3.53
N PHE A 62 5.65 -0.66 2.57
CA PHE A 62 7.07 -1.00 2.47
C PHE A 62 7.86 -0.68 3.74
N LEU A 63 7.65 0.50 4.34
CA LEU A 63 8.32 0.88 5.58
C LEU A 63 7.91 -0.01 6.76
N GLU A 64 6.61 -0.29 6.92
CA GLU A 64 6.10 -1.17 7.97
C GLU A 64 6.70 -2.57 7.85
N ASP A 65 6.71 -3.13 6.64
CA ASP A 65 7.25 -4.47 6.35
C ASP A 65 8.77 -4.52 6.57
N SER A 66 9.49 -3.45 6.21
CA SER A 66 10.95 -3.38 6.40
C SER A 66 11.33 -3.29 7.88
N LEU A 67 10.58 -2.51 8.67
CA LEU A 67 10.81 -2.37 10.10
C LEU A 67 10.36 -3.61 10.89
N ALA A 68 9.30 -4.30 10.44
CA ALA A 68 8.80 -5.51 11.09
C ALA A 68 9.78 -6.69 11.00
N GLY A 69 10.64 -6.71 9.98
CA GLY A 69 11.69 -7.72 9.82
C GLY A 69 12.93 -7.49 10.68
N GLU A 70 13.00 -6.40 11.44
CA GLU A 70 14.24 -5.91 12.05
C GLU A 70 14.28 -6.17 13.57
N ASP A 71 14.63 -7.39 13.99
CA ASP A 71 14.74 -7.78 15.41
C ASP A 71 15.76 -6.92 16.19
N SER A 72 15.39 -6.37 17.34
CA SER A 72 16.15 -5.33 18.05
C SER A 72 17.37 -5.80 18.88
N ARG A 73 17.85 -7.04 18.70
CA ARG A 73 18.96 -7.59 19.48
C ARG A 73 20.30 -7.33 18.79
N TYR A 74 21.06 -6.37 19.32
CA TYR A 74 22.41 -6.04 18.86
C TYR A 74 23.43 -6.83 19.68
N SER A 75 24.37 -7.49 19.02
CA SER A 75 25.47 -8.19 19.68
C SER A 75 26.85 -7.56 19.42
N SER A 76 26.99 -6.75 18.37
CA SER A 76 28.28 -6.09 18.05
C SER A 76 28.16 -4.71 17.35
N TYR A 77 29.26 -3.94 17.39
CA TYR A 77 29.37 -2.63 16.72
C TYR A 77 29.32 -2.73 15.18
N GLY A 78 29.83 -3.83 14.60
CA GLY A 78 29.74 -4.06 13.15
C GLY A 78 28.30 -4.29 12.67
N GLU A 79 27.46 -4.94 13.48
CA GLU A 79 26.03 -5.09 13.20
C GLU A 79 25.30 -3.76 13.21
N TYR A 80 25.75 -2.81 14.04
CA TYR A 80 25.20 -1.46 14.08
C TYR A 80 25.50 -0.67 12.79
N GLU A 81 26.71 -0.75 12.25
CA GLU A 81 27.10 -0.03 11.02
C GLU A 81 26.43 -0.62 9.75
N LEU A 82 26.27 -1.95 9.70
CA LEU A 82 25.51 -2.60 8.64
C LEU A 82 24.03 -2.21 8.67
N ARG A 83 23.43 -2.12 9.86
CA ARG A 83 22.05 -1.63 10.00
C ARG A 83 21.89 -0.15 9.73
N SER A 84 22.84 0.70 10.12
CA SER A 84 22.75 2.13 9.81
C SER A 84 22.75 2.36 8.30
N THR A 85 23.54 1.58 7.56
CA THR A 85 23.51 1.56 6.09
C THR A 85 22.17 1.05 5.55
N GLY A 86 21.64 -0.03 6.13
CA GLY A 86 20.32 -0.56 5.79
C GLY A 86 19.20 0.46 5.99
N PHE A 87 19.22 1.18 7.11
CA PHE A 87 18.26 2.24 7.42
C PHE A 87 18.30 3.39 6.41
N VAL A 88 19.50 3.83 6.00
CA VAL A 88 19.66 4.86 4.96
C VAL A 88 19.04 4.41 3.64
N TRP A 89 19.26 3.15 3.25
CA TRP A 89 18.63 2.59 2.05
C TRP A 89 17.11 2.51 2.17
N THR A 90 16.58 2.05 3.31
CA THR A 90 15.13 2.00 3.59
C THR A 90 14.51 3.40 3.48
N LEU A 91 15.14 4.40 4.10
CA LEU A 91 14.68 5.78 4.04
C LEU A 91 14.73 6.34 2.62
N TYR A 92 15.82 6.08 1.89
CA TYR A 92 15.94 6.46 0.48
C TYR A 92 14.82 5.83 -0.36
N THR A 93 14.57 4.53 -0.21
CA THR A 93 13.51 3.84 -0.94
C THR A 93 12.12 4.38 -0.59
N GLU A 94 11.87 4.71 0.67
CA GLU A 94 10.60 5.30 1.08
C GLU A 94 10.36 6.67 0.43
N ILE A 95 11.40 7.53 0.38
CA ILE A 95 11.33 8.81 -0.33
C ILE A 95 11.12 8.60 -1.83
N ALA A 96 11.84 7.64 -2.44
CA ALA A 96 11.72 7.31 -3.86
C ALA A 96 10.32 6.76 -4.21
N LEU A 97 9.64 6.10 -3.28
CA LEU A 97 8.28 5.57 -3.45
C LEU A 97 7.17 6.64 -3.34
N LEU A 98 7.46 7.84 -2.84
CA LEU A 98 6.47 8.93 -2.76
C LEU A 98 5.88 9.29 -4.14
N GLY A 99 6.72 9.36 -5.17
CA GLY A 99 6.29 9.61 -6.55
C GLY A 99 5.32 8.54 -7.07
N PRO A 100 5.72 7.25 -7.09
CA PRO A 100 4.86 6.13 -7.44
C PRO A 100 3.54 6.11 -6.67
N ARG A 101 3.55 6.36 -5.35
CA ARG A 101 2.34 6.44 -4.53
C ARG A 101 1.38 7.54 -5.00
N LEU A 102 1.91 8.72 -5.30
CA LEU A 102 1.10 9.82 -5.84
C LEU A 102 0.52 9.47 -7.21
N LEU A 103 1.30 8.85 -8.09
CA LEU A 103 0.83 8.40 -9.40
C LEU A 103 -0.27 7.35 -9.27
N TRP A 104 -0.09 6.34 -8.43
CA TRP A 104 -1.12 5.33 -8.15
C TRP A 104 -2.37 5.96 -7.55
N SER A 105 -2.23 6.89 -6.60
CA SER A 105 -3.40 7.60 -6.03
C SER A 105 -4.17 8.43 -7.06
N ALA A 106 -3.46 8.99 -8.05
CA ALA A 106 -4.06 9.77 -9.12
C ALA A 106 -4.74 8.84 -10.14
N PHE A 107 -4.12 7.70 -10.44
CA PHE A 107 -4.69 6.66 -11.29
C PHE A 107 -5.94 6.05 -10.65
N ASP A 108 -5.88 5.74 -9.36
CA ASP A 108 -7.02 5.28 -8.57
C ASP A 108 -8.13 6.34 -8.59
N TRP A 109 -7.82 7.60 -8.33
CA TRP A 109 -8.80 8.68 -8.43
C TRP A 109 -9.46 8.74 -9.83
N TRP A 110 -8.66 8.63 -10.90
CA TRP A 110 -9.18 8.64 -12.27
C TRP A 110 -10.07 7.41 -12.56
N GLN A 111 -9.74 6.24 -12.01
CA GLN A 111 -10.59 5.05 -12.09
C GLN A 111 -11.83 5.10 -11.18
N GLY A 112 -12.05 6.21 -10.46
CA GLY A 112 -13.11 6.34 -9.47
C GLY A 112 -12.87 5.50 -8.21
N ARG A 113 -11.63 5.08 -7.97
CA ARG A 113 -11.11 4.41 -6.76
C ARG A 113 -10.68 5.37 -5.66
N SER A 114 -11.06 6.64 -5.76
CA SER A 114 -10.91 7.58 -4.65
C SER A 114 -11.49 6.98 -3.37
N GLY A 115 -10.73 7.06 -2.29
CA GLY A 115 -11.10 6.48 -1.00
C GLY A 115 -12.55 6.81 -0.66
N ALA A 116 -13.31 5.79 -0.27
CA ALA A 116 -14.71 5.94 0.08
C ALA A 116 -14.89 7.04 1.13
N ASP A 117 -15.87 7.91 0.91
CA ASP A 117 -16.23 8.96 1.87
C ASP A 117 -16.50 8.34 3.25
N SER A 118 -16.30 9.13 4.31
CA SER A 118 -16.55 8.69 5.70
C SER A 118 -17.88 7.90 5.88
N PRO A 119 -19.04 8.36 5.37
CA PRO A 119 -20.29 7.60 5.48
C PRO A 119 -20.24 6.24 4.79
N ILE A 120 -19.63 6.13 3.61
CA ILE A 120 -19.51 4.87 2.88
C ILE A 120 -18.64 3.87 3.65
N ARG A 121 -17.60 4.36 4.35
CA ARG A 121 -16.76 3.52 5.20
C ARG A 121 -17.52 2.94 6.40
N GLY A 122 -18.41 3.72 7.01
CA GLY A 122 -19.30 3.23 8.08
C GLY A 122 -20.21 2.10 7.58
N ILE A 123 -20.90 2.34 6.46
CA ILE A 123 -21.78 1.35 5.83
C ILE A 123 -21.00 0.09 5.42
N ALA A 124 -19.79 0.24 4.89
CA ALA A 124 -18.94 -0.89 4.52
C ALA A 124 -18.49 -1.70 5.75
N ALA A 125 -18.22 -1.05 6.89
CA ALA A 125 -17.89 -1.74 8.13
C ALA A 125 -19.07 -2.56 8.67
N GLU A 126 -20.27 -1.97 8.66
CA GLU A 126 -21.50 -2.69 9.04
C GLU A 126 -21.77 -3.87 8.10
N LEU A 127 -21.64 -3.68 6.78
CA LEU A 127 -21.81 -4.76 5.81
C LEU A 127 -20.80 -5.88 6.03
N ALA A 128 -19.54 -5.54 6.31
CA ALA A 128 -18.52 -6.52 6.64
C ALA A 128 -18.88 -7.31 7.90
N LEU A 129 -19.40 -6.65 8.95
CA LEU A 129 -19.85 -7.33 10.16
C LEU A 129 -21.03 -8.27 9.88
N GLU A 130 -22.04 -7.82 9.14
CA GLU A 130 -23.19 -8.65 8.76
C GLU A 130 -22.77 -9.88 7.96
N LEU A 131 -21.85 -9.72 7.00
CA LEU A 131 -21.31 -10.83 6.21
C LEU A 131 -20.41 -11.76 7.05
N PHE A 132 -19.75 -11.23 8.08
CA PHE A 132 -18.97 -12.02 9.02
C PHE A 132 -19.87 -12.90 9.90
N GLU A 133 -20.91 -12.30 10.49
CA GLU A 133 -21.90 -12.98 11.33
C GLU A 133 -22.69 -14.04 10.55
N ALA A 134 -22.97 -13.78 9.27
CA ALA A 134 -23.65 -14.74 8.41
C ALA A 134 -22.82 -16.03 8.18
N GLY A 135 -21.49 -15.97 8.28
CA GLY A 135 -20.58 -17.09 8.02
C GLY A 135 -20.46 -17.49 6.54
N GLU A 136 -21.52 -17.34 5.76
CA GLU A 136 -21.67 -17.74 4.36
C GLU A 136 -22.04 -16.57 3.44
N GLY A 137 -22.14 -16.84 2.13
CA GLY A 137 -22.54 -15.82 1.15
C GLY A 137 -24.02 -15.46 1.24
N ARG A 138 -24.32 -14.18 1.45
CA ARG A 138 -25.68 -13.62 1.48
C ARG A 138 -26.11 -13.10 0.12
N GLN A 139 -27.42 -13.12 -0.14
CA GLN A 139 -27.95 -12.53 -1.36
C GLN A 139 -27.87 -11.00 -1.29
N ILE A 140 -27.50 -10.34 -2.39
CA ILE A 140 -27.42 -8.86 -2.43
C ILE A 140 -28.77 -8.23 -2.10
N ALA A 141 -29.87 -8.86 -2.53
CA ALA A 141 -31.22 -8.38 -2.23
C ALA A 141 -31.52 -8.35 -0.72
N GLU A 142 -30.98 -9.30 0.06
CA GLU A 142 -31.16 -9.36 1.53
C GLU A 142 -30.35 -8.28 2.26
N LEU A 143 -29.34 -7.71 1.61
CA LEU A 143 -28.49 -6.65 2.18
C LEU A 143 -29.08 -5.25 1.98
N ILE A 144 -30.15 -5.11 1.20
CA ILE A 144 -30.87 -3.84 0.99
C ILE A 144 -31.80 -3.63 2.18
N ARG A 145 -31.64 -2.48 2.85
CA ARG A 145 -32.46 -2.09 4.00
C ARG A 145 -33.03 -0.68 3.82
N PRO A 146 -34.09 -0.30 4.55
CA PRO A 146 -34.65 1.06 4.47
C PRO A 146 -33.64 2.17 4.82
N ASP A 147 -32.75 1.89 5.78
CA ASP A 147 -31.64 2.75 6.21
C ASP A 147 -30.40 2.66 5.30
N ARG A 148 -30.30 1.63 4.47
CA ARG A 148 -29.20 1.38 3.53
C ARG A 148 -29.76 1.17 2.11
N PRO A 149 -30.11 2.25 1.41
CA PRO A 149 -30.63 2.16 0.04
C PRO A 149 -29.55 1.66 -0.91
N THR A 150 -29.98 1.16 -2.08
CA THR A 150 -29.12 0.59 -3.11
C THR A 150 -28.00 1.53 -3.58
N SER A 151 -28.27 2.84 -3.57
CA SER A 151 -27.31 3.91 -3.90
C SER A 151 -26.14 3.98 -2.93
N ALA A 152 -26.32 3.56 -1.67
CA ALA A 152 -25.27 3.52 -0.65
C ALA A 152 -24.64 2.12 -0.51
N LEU A 153 -25.45 1.07 -0.70
CA LEU A 153 -25.00 -0.32 -0.64
C LEU A 153 -23.93 -0.64 -1.69
N PHE A 154 -24.15 -0.30 -2.96
CA PHE A 154 -23.21 -0.66 -4.01
C PHE A 154 -21.83 0.02 -3.88
N PRO A 155 -21.73 1.33 -3.54
CA PRO A 155 -20.44 1.94 -3.24
C PRO A 155 -19.71 1.27 -2.07
N ALA A 156 -20.42 0.90 -1.00
CA ALA A 156 -19.84 0.20 0.15
C ALA A 156 -19.36 -1.21 -0.22
N LEU A 157 -20.16 -1.95 -0.99
CA LEU A 157 -19.80 -3.28 -1.50
C LEU A 157 -18.59 -3.20 -2.43
N LYS A 158 -18.60 -2.25 -3.37
CA LYS A 158 -17.49 -1.98 -4.30
C LYS A 158 -16.22 -1.62 -3.53
N TYR A 159 -16.34 -0.82 -2.47
CA TYR A 159 -15.23 -0.50 -1.57
C TYR A 159 -14.65 -1.76 -0.90
N LEU A 160 -15.50 -2.66 -0.38
CA LEU A 160 -15.04 -3.92 0.23
C LEU A 160 -14.35 -4.84 -0.78
N ILE A 161 -14.89 -4.98 -1.99
CA ILE A 161 -14.31 -5.81 -3.05
C ILE A 161 -12.97 -5.25 -3.50
N TRP A 162 -12.87 -3.94 -3.68
CA TRP A 162 -11.61 -3.28 -4.02
C TRP A 162 -10.54 -3.43 -2.96
N ARG A 163 -10.93 -3.56 -1.69
CA ARG A 163 -10.01 -3.88 -0.59
C ARG A 163 -9.72 -5.38 -0.47
N GLU A 164 -10.25 -6.20 -1.39
CA GLU A 164 -10.18 -7.67 -1.36
C GLU A 164 -10.77 -8.26 -0.07
N TRP A 165 -11.73 -7.57 0.55
CA TRP A 165 -12.39 -8.02 1.77
C TRP A 165 -13.63 -8.85 1.49
N ALA A 166 -14.32 -8.56 0.40
CA ALA A 166 -15.48 -9.30 -0.06
C ALA A 166 -15.31 -9.75 -1.50
N ASP A 167 -16.02 -10.79 -1.88
CA ASP A 167 -16.12 -11.27 -3.25
C ASP A 167 -17.59 -11.44 -3.65
N ILE A 168 -17.86 -11.45 -4.95
CA ILE A 168 -19.21 -11.60 -5.52
C ILE A 168 -19.28 -12.92 -6.30
N SER A 169 -20.40 -13.64 -6.15
CA SER A 169 -20.76 -14.79 -6.98
C SER A 169 -20.62 -14.48 -8.47
N ALA A 170 -20.24 -15.47 -9.29
CA ALA A 170 -20.22 -15.32 -10.74
C ALA A 170 -21.57 -14.85 -11.32
N LYS A 171 -22.68 -15.24 -10.67
CA LYS A 171 -24.05 -14.82 -11.04
C LYS A 171 -24.42 -13.42 -10.54
N ARG A 172 -23.55 -12.77 -9.76
CA ARG A 172 -23.75 -11.46 -9.13
C ARG A 172 -24.95 -11.38 -8.19
N ASP A 173 -25.35 -12.51 -7.63
CA ASP A 173 -26.50 -12.64 -6.74
C ASP A 173 -26.10 -12.69 -5.26
N ARG A 174 -24.89 -13.17 -4.96
CA ARG A 174 -24.38 -13.37 -3.60
C ARG A 174 -23.05 -12.67 -3.34
N VAL A 175 -22.83 -12.28 -2.09
CA VAL A 175 -21.62 -11.66 -1.57
C VAL A 175 -21.17 -12.40 -0.32
N TRP A 176 -19.88 -12.62 -0.17
CA TRP A 176 -19.28 -13.15 1.07
C TRP A 176 -17.98 -12.42 1.40
N LEU A 177 -17.54 -12.53 2.65
CA LEU A 177 -16.19 -12.09 3.04
C LEU A 177 -15.12 -13.10 2.63
N CYS A 178 -13.99 -12.59 2.13
CA CYS A 178 -12.79 -13.37 1.87
C CYS A 178 -12.15 -13.85 3.19
N THR A 179 -11.51 -15.03 3.17
CA THR A 179 -10.84 -15.63 4.35
C THR A 179 -9.87 -14.67 5.07
N PRO A 180 -9.01 -13.90 4.39
CA PRO A 180 -8.10 -12.98 5.07
C PRO A 180 -8.82 -11.85 5.82
N ALA A 181 -9.98 -11.42 5.33
CA ALA A 181 -10.78 -10.40 6.00
C ALA A 181 -11.47 -10.96 7.24
N LYS A 182 -12.01 -12.18 7.15
CA LYS A 182 -12.59 -12.90 8.31
C LYS A 182 -11.57 -13.04 9.44
N GLN A 183 -10.35 -13.50 9.14
CA GLN A 183 -9.27 -13.65 10.12
C GLN A 183 -8.88 -12.32 10.79
N LYS A 184 -8.85 -11.22 10.03
CA LYS A 184 -8.54 -9.89 10.58
C LYS A 184 -9.63 -9.40 11.55
N ILE A 185 -10.90 -9.59 11.19
CA ILE A 185 -12.04 -9.22 12.03
C ILE A 185 -12.03 -10.04 13.32
N GLU A 186 -11.80 -11.35 13.22
CA GLU A 186 -11.69 -12.25 14.37
C GLU A 186 -10.54 -11.85 15.32
N ALA A 187 -9.35 -11.59 14.77
CA ALA A 187 -8.21 -11.12 15.55
C ALA A 187 -8.50 -9.79 16.27
N MET A 188 -9.27 -8.90 15.64
CA MET A 188 -9.70 -7.63 16.24
C MET A 188 -10.67 -7.87 17.42
N PHE A 189 -11.67 -8.75 17.25
CA PHE A 189 -12.58 -9.12 18.34
C PHE A 189 -11.86 -9.73 19.54
N VAL A 190 -10.86 -10.60 19.30
CA VAL A 190 -10.04 -11.17 20.38
C VAL A 190 -9.28 -10.08 21.14
N ARG A 191 -8.73 -9.08 20.45
CA ARG A 191 -8.03 -7.95 21.08
C ARG A 191 -8.99 -7.09 21.93
N ILE A 192 -10.18 -6.78 21.40
CA ILE A 192 -11.19 -5.98 22.13
C ILE A 192 -11.66 -6.74 23.38
N ARG A 193 -11.94 -8.05 23.28
CA ARG A 193 -12.36 -8.85 24.43
C ARG A 193 -11.29 -8.91 25.52
N ARG A 194 -10.01 -9.03 25.13
CA ARG A 194 -8.88 -8.98 26.08
C ARG A 194 -8.74 -7.62 26.77
N ALA A 195 -8.91 -6.53 26.02
CA ALA A 195 -8.88 -5.19 26.59
C ALA A 195 -10.03 -4.98 27.60
N ALA A 196 -11.25 -5.38 27.25
CA ALA A 196 -12.42 -5.27 28.13
C ALA A 196 -12.32 -6.13 29.41
N SER A 197 -11.59 -7.25 29.38
CA SER A 197 -11.35 -8.08 30.57
C SER A 197 -10.29 -7.54 31.53
N LEU A 198 -9.56 -6.49 31.13
CA LEU A 198 -8.47 -5.89 31.92
C LEU A 198 -8.89 -4.60 32.65
N ASP A 199 -10.13 -4.14 32.46
CA ASP A 199 -10.73 -3.05 33.23
C ASP A 199 -11.62 -3.66 34.35
N PRO A 200 -11.13 -3.76 35.60
CA PRO A 200 -11.91 -4.23 36.76
C PRO A 200 -12.93 -3.20 37.27
#